data_AF-A0A2S9GBD3-F1
#
_entry.id   AF-A0A2S9GBD3-F1
#
_cell.length_a   1.000
_cell.length_b   1.000
_cell.length_c   1.000
_cell.angle_alpha   90.00
_cell.angle_beta   90.00
_cell.angle_gamma   90.00
#
_symmetry.space_group_name_H-M   'P 1'
#
loop_
_entity.id
_entity.type
_entity.pdbx_description
1 polymer ?
#
loop_
_entity_poly.entity_id
_entity_poly.type
_entity_poly.pdbx_seq_one_letter_code
_entity_poly.pdbx_strand_id
1 'polypeptide(L)'
;HMFAAAGLVVINKTDLLPYVDFDVDACAGYARALNPGVNILPGSATTGEGLSEWYDWIAVTAKRPRIGHMSQASVDKTKVPE
;
A
#
# COMPACT_ATOMS: atom_id res chain seq x y z
N HIS A 1 10.20 -4.20 7.94
CA HIS A 1 8.89 -4.79 7.58
C HIS A 1 8.02 -3.93 6.64
N MET A 2 8.28 -2.62 6.46
CA MET A 2 7.40 -1.73 5.69
C MET A 2 7.25 -2.10 4.20
N PHE A 3 8.35 -2.27 3.45
CA PHE A 3 8.30 -2.61 2.01
C PHE A 3 7.98 -4.09 1.73
N ALA A 4 8.48 -4.98 2.59
CA ALA A 4 8.33 -6.43 2.45
C ALA A 4 6.85 -6.90 2.50
N ALA A 5 5.98 -6.16 3.18
CA ALA A 5 4.56 -6.48 3.32
C ALA A 5 3.63 -5.62 2.44
N ALA A 6 4.18 -4.66 1.70
CA ALA A 6 3.37 -3.73 0.89
C ALA A 6 2.86 -4.41 -0.39
N GLY A 7 1.58 -4.22 -0.71
CA GLY A 7 1.01 -4.61 -2.01
C GLY A 7 1.20 -3.56 -3.11
N LEU A 8 1.45 -2.32 -2.71
CA LEU A 8 1.73 -1.16 -3.57
C LEU A 8 2.63 -0.19 -2.80
N VAL A 9 3.61 0.39 -3.47
CA VAL A 9 4.41 1.52 -3.00
C VAL A 9 4.11 2.70 -3.90
N VAL A 10 3.61 3.79 -3.31
CA VAL A 10 3.37 5.04 -4.02
C VAL A 10 4.56 5.98 -3.78
N ILE A 11 5.20 6.41 -4.86
CA ILE A 11 6.27 7.42 -4.82
C ILE A 11 5.62 8.76 -5.14
N ASN A 12 5.25 9.50 -4.10
CA ASN A 12 4.55 10.77 -4.22
C ASN A 12 5.51 11.95 -4.42
N LYS A 13 4.98 13.07 -4.91
CA LYS A 13 5.66 14.35 -5.18
C LYS A 13 6.67 14.29 -6.33
N THR A 14 6.35 13.53 -7.38
CA THR A 14 7.17 13.47 -8.60
C THR A 14 7.30 14.82 -9.31
N ASP A 15 6.40 15.76 -9.04
CA ASP A 15 6.51 17.16 -9.49
C ASP A 15 7.77 17.86 -8.99
N LEU A 16 8.40 17.34 -7.93
CA LEU A 16 9.63 17.89 -7.37
C LEU A 16 10.91 17.36 -8.01
N LEU A 17 10.85 16.34 -8.88
CA LEU A 17 12.04 15.73 -9.50
C LEU A 17 12.98 16.74 -10.21
N PRO A 18 12.51 17.84 -10.82
CA PRO A 18 13.41 18.85 -11.37
C PRO A 18 14.21 19.64 -10.33
N TYR A 19 13.83 19.56 -9.05
CA TYR A 19 14.36 20.37 -7.95
C TYR A 19 15.07 19.53 -6.87
N VAL A 20 15.02 18.20 -6.97
CA VAL A 20 15.65 17.29 -6.00
C VAL A 20 16.45 16.22 -6.72
N ASP A 21 17.54 15.80 -6.10
CA ASP A 21 18.34 14.66 -6.58
C ASP A 21 17.69 13.36 -6.09
N PHE A 22 16.64 12.91 -6.79
CA PHE A 22 15.94 11.68 -6.48
C PHE A 22 15.76 10.82 -7.74
N ASP A 23 16.26 9.61 -7.68
CA ASP A 23 16.12 8.61 -8.74
C ASP A 23 14.97 7.65 -8.43
N VAL A 24 13.90 7.78 -9.22
CA VAL A 24 12.67 6.96 -9.11
C VAL A 24 12.97 5.50 -9.43
N ASP A 25 13.82 5.22 -10.42
CA ASP A 25 14.14 3.87 -10.85
C ASP A 25 15.02 3.15 -9.83
N ALA A 26 15.99 3.86 -9.24
CA ALA A 26 16.77 3.33 -8.13
C ALA A 26 15.90 3.01 -6.91
N CYS A 27 14.98 3.92 -6.54
CA CYS A 27 14.01 3.69 -5.47
C CYS A 27 13.15 2.45 -5.74
N ALA A 28 12.61 2.32 -6.96
CA ALA A 28 11.85 1.16 -7.39
C ALA A 28 12.69 -0.13 -7.33
N GLY A 29 13.96 -0.08 -7.73
CA GLY A 29 14.91 -1.18 -7.63
C GLY A 29 15.10 -1.67 -6.19
N TYR A 30 15.30 -0.75 -5.24
CA TYR A 30 15.43 -1.10 -3.83
C TYR A 30 14.15 -1.69 -3.24
N ALA A 31 12.98 -1.14 -3.59
CA ALA A 31 11.70 -1.70 -3.17
C ALA A 31 11.51 -3.13 -3.69
N ARG A 32 11.85 -3.39 -4.96
CA ARG A 32 11.78 -4.73 -5.57
C ARG A 32 12.81 -5.71 -5.00
N ALA A 33 13.99 -5.24 -4.61
CA ALA A 33 14.97 -6.09 -3.94
C ALA A 33 14.44 -6.66 -2.61
N LEU A 34 13.59 -5.90 -1.91
CA LEU A 34 12.95 -6.34 -0.67
C LEU A 34 11.64 -7.11 -0.90
N ASN A 35 10.91 -6.77 -1.95
CA ASN A 35 9.66 -7.40 -2.32
C ASN A 35 9.54 -7.47 -3.86
N PRO A 36 9.98 -8.59 -4.48
CA PRO A 36 10.00 -8.70 -5.95
C PRO A 36 8.62 -8.56 -6.62
N GLY A 37 7.54 -8.80 -5.88
CA GLY A 37 6.16 -8.70 -6.39
C GLY A 37 5.47 -7.36 -6.10
N VAL A 38 6.17 -6.37 -5.53
CA VAL A 38 5.57 -5.08 -5.18
C VAL A 38 5.25 -4.26 -6.42
N ASN A 39 4.04 -3.68 -6.46
CA ASN A 39 3.70 -2.67 -7.46
C ASN A 39 4.32 -1.33 -7.04
N ILE A 40 4.88 -0.59 -8.00
CA ILE A 40 5.40 0.77 -7.79
C ILE A 40 4.56 1.74 -8.60
N LEU A 41 4.11 2.82 -7.97
CA LEU A 41 3.31 3.85 -8.62
C LEU A 41 3.92 5.24 -8.33
N PRO A 42 4.63 5.84 -9.29
CA PRO A 42 5.02 7.24 -9.22
C PRO A 42 3.80 8.15 -9.43
N GLY A 43 3.76 9.29 -8.74
CA GLY A 43 2.72 10.28 -8.94
C GLY A 43 2.88 11.54 -8.08
N SER A 44 1.93 12.46 -8.23
CA SER A 44 1.87 13.70 -7.47
C SER A 44 0.46 14.01 -7.04
N ALA A 45 0.25 14.02 -5.72
CA ALA A 45 -0.99 14.51 -5.14
C ALA A 45 -1.23 16.02 -5.39
N THR A 46 -0.20 16.77 -5.76
CA THR A 46 -0.29 18.19 -6.08
C THR A 46 -0.83 18.41 -7.49
N THR A 47 -0.31 17.67 -8.47
CA THR A 47 -0.72 17.81 -9.89
C THR A 47 -1.87 16.89 -10.28
N GLY A 48 -2.11 15.83 -9.50
CA GLY A 48 -3.07 14.78 -9.79
C GLY A 48 -2.51 13.59 -10.57
N GLU A 49 -1.25 13.65 -11.00
CA GLU A 49 -0.59 12.55 -11.72
C GLU A 49 -0.58 11.26 -10.88
N GLY A 50 -0.98 10.14 -11.49
CA GLY A 50 -0.99 8.82 -10.84
C GLY A 50 -2.13 8.59 -9.84
N LEU A 51 -2.99 9.57 -9.58
CA LEU A 51 -4.11 9.40 -8.64
C LEU A 51 -5.20 8.47 -9.19
N SER A 52 -5.50 8.54 -10.49
CA SER A 52 -6.46 7.64 -11.14
C SER A 52 -6.06 6.17 -10.98
N GLU A 53 -4.81 5.85 -11.30
CA GLU A 53 -4.23 4.52 -11.21
C GLU A 53 -4.20 4.05 -9.75
N TRP A 54 -3.94 4.96 -8.82
CA TRP A 54 -3.99 4.65 -7.39
C TRP A 54 -5.41 4.29 -6.94
N TYR A 55 -6.41 5.07 -7.34
CA TYR A 55 -7.81 4.81 -7.00
C TYR A 55 -8.31 3.50 -7.60
N ASP A 56 -7.94 3.21 -8.85
CA ASP A 56 -8.25 1.95 -9.51
C ASP A 56 -7.63 0.77 -8.78
N TRP A 57 -6.37 0.90 -8.35
CA TRP A 57 -5.70 -0.13 -7.55
C TRP A 57 -6.42 -0.40 -6.24
N ILE A 58 -6.87 0.65 -5.53
CA ILE A 58 -7.65 0.52 -4.29
C ILE A 58 -8.98 -0.17 -4.60
N ALA A 59 -9.70 0.26 -5.63
CA ALA A 59 -11.01 -0.30 -6.00
C ALA A 59 -10.93 -1.79 -6.36
N VAL A 60 -9.85 -2.21 -7.03
CA VAL A 60 -9.58 -3.63 -7.33
C VAL A 60 -9.19 -4.40 -6.06
N THR A 61 -8.32 -3.83 -5.23
CA THR A 61 -7.78 -4.52 -4.06
C THR A 61 -8.79 -4.63 -2.92
N ALA A 62 -9.66 -3.63 -2.73
CA ALA A 62 -10.72 -3.64 -1.73
C ALA A 62 -11.78 -4.74 -1.98
N LYS A 63 -11.92 -5.20 -3.23
CA LYS A 63 -12.81 -6.32 -3.60
C LYS A 63 -12.21 -7.69 -3.28
N ARG A 64 -10.91 -7.77 -2.94
CA ARG A 64 -10.32 -9.02 -2.46
C ARG A 64 -10.87 -9.30 -1.06
N PRO A 65 -11.41 -10.51 -0.80
CA PRO A 65 -11.77 -10.90 0.56
C PRO A 65 -10.55 -10.69 1.44
N ARG A 66 -10.69 -9.84 2.47
CA ARG A 66 -9.64 -9.76 3.49
C ARG A 66 -9.60 -11.12 4.15
N ILE A 67 -8.56 -11.91 3.88
CA ILE A 67 -8.24 -13.09 4.68
C ILE A 67 -7.86 -12.52 6.04
N GLY A 68 -8.88 -12.34 6.89
CA GLY A 68 -8.69 -11.93 8.25
C GLY A 68 -7.84 -12.96 8.95
N HIS A 69 -6.90 -12.48 9.77
CA HIS A 69 -6.48 -13.24 10.93
C HIS A 69 -7.75 -13.54 11.75
N MET A 70 -8.34 -14.72 11.55
CA MET A 70 -9.28 -15.28 12.51
C MET A 70 -8.45 -15.74 13.70
N SER A 71 -8.29 -14.87 14.70
CA SER A 71 -7.97 -15.29 16.07
C SER A 71 -9.24 -15.23 16.89
N GLN A 72 -9.49 -16.31 17.61
CA GLN A 72 -10.77 -16.72 18.17
C GLN A 72 -11.29 -15.87 19.34
N ALA A 73 -12.60 -16.02 19.54
CA ALA A 73 -13.35 -15.91 20.79
C ALA A 73 -13.57 -14.49 21.36
N SER A 74 -14.69 -13.89 20.94
CA SER A 74 -15.47 -13.07 21.87
C SER A 74 -16.17 -14.03 22.84
N VAL A 75 -15.59 -14.22 24.02
CA VAL A 75 -16.31 -14.83 25.15
C VAL A 75 -17.43 -13.86 25.53
N ASP A 76 -18.65 -14.24 25.23
CA ASP A 76 -19.84 -13.59 25.76
C ASP A 76 -19.84 -13.73 27.28
N LYS A 77 -19.58 -12.62 27.99
CA LYS A 77 -19.61 -12.54 29.45
C LYS A 77 -21.00 -12.26 30.02
N THR A 78 -22.08 -12.34 29.24
CA THR A 78 -23.45 -12.08 29.75
C THR A 78 -24.22 -13.31 30.23
N LYS A 79 -23.60 -14.49 30.32
CA LYS A 79 -24.20 -15.63 31.02
C LYS A 79 -23.91 -15.57 32.53
N VAL A 80 -24.83 -14.95 33.28
CA VAL A 80 -24.96 -15.14 34.73
C VAL A 80 -25.60 -16.52 34.95
N PRO A 81 -25.00 -17.43 35.74
CA PRO A 81 -25.67 -18.69 36.09
C PRO A 81 -26.74 -18.42 37.15
N GLU A 82 -27.87 -19.14 37.04
CA GLU A 82 -28.85 -19.32 38.13
C GLU A 82 -28.21 -19.93 39.37
#